data_AF-A0A366M9G0-F1
#
_entry.id   AF-A0A366M9G0-F1
#
_cell.length_a   1.000
_cell.length_b   1.000
_cell.length_c   1.000
_cell.angle_alpha   90.00
_cell.angle_beta   90.00
_cell.angle_gamma   90.00
#
_symmetry.space_group_name_H-M   'P 1'
#
loop_
_entity.id
_entity.type
_entity.pdbx_description
1 polymer ?
#
loop_
_entity_poly.entity_id
_entity_poly.type
_entity_poly.pdbx_seq_one_letter_code
_entity_poly.pdbx_strand_id
1 'polypeptide(L)'
;MSRSKGRQGRPYRRARAQLLAESTICWICGHDGADTADHVIPLSLGGDPLAPENLRPAHGVRGCAVCGRKCNSSRGAKMTLPAPRASRAW
;
A
#
# COMPACT_ATOMS: atom_id res chain seq x y z
N MET A 1 -1.68 -25.11 -4.54
CA MET A 1 -1.51 -23.67 -4.82
C MET A 1 -1.98 -22.87 -3.61
N SER A 2 -1.11 -22.09 -2.97
CA SER A 2 -1.47 -21.29 -1.79
C SER A 2 -2.63 -20.35 -2.12
N ARG A 3 -3.75 -20.49 -1.40
CA ARG A 3 -5.01 -19.74 -1.62
C ARG A 3 -4.87 -18.22 -1.51
N SER A 4 -3.75 -17.76 -0.94
CA SER A 4 -3.34 -16.37 -0.96
C SER A 4 -1.92 -16.32 -1.49
N LYS A 5 -1.63 -15.45 -2.47
CA LYS A 5 -0.27 -15.23 -3.01
C LYS A 5 0.66 -14.59 -1.95
N GLY A 6 0.73 -15.13 -0.73
CA GLY A 6 1.47 -14.59 0.41
C GLY A 6 0.88 -13.33 1.08
N ARG A 7 -0.22 -12.77 0.54
CA ARG A 7 -0.90 -11.59 1.11
C ARG A 7 -1.86 -11.87 2.28
N GLN A 8 -1.87 -13.09 2.82
CA GLN A 8 -2.70 -13.48 3.97
C GLN A 8 -1.87 -14.34 4.93
N GLY A 9 -2.36 -14.47 6.17
CA GLY A 9 -1.72 -15.31 7.19
C GLY A 9 -0.88 -14.54 8.20
N ARG A 10 -0.25 -15.27 9.12
CA ARG A 10 0.54 -14.70 10.23
C ARG A 10 1.79 -13.92 9.77
N PRO A 11 2.61 -14.42 8.82
CA PRO A 11 3.81 -13.69 8.39
C PRO A 11 3.49 -12.31 7.81
N TYR A 12 2.53 -12.24 6.88
CA TYR A 12 2.09 -10.97 6.30
C TYR A 12 1.50 -10.01 7.35
N ARG A 13 0.68 -10.52 8.29
CA ARG A 13 0.16 -9.68 9.38
C ARG A 13 1.26 -9.09 10.25
N ARG A 14 2.33 -9.85 10.54
CA ARG A 14 3.49 -9.37 11.29
C ARG A 14 4.27 -8.31 10.51
N ALA A 15 4.57 -8.58 9.24
CA ALA A 15 5.27 -7.62 8.37
C ALA A 15 4.49 -6.31 8.22
N ARG A 16 3.16 -6.38 8.01
CA ARG A 16 2.28 -5.19 7.98
C ARG A 16 2.30 -4.44 9.31
N ALA A 17 2.26 -5.13 10.44
CA ALA A 17 2.28 -4.48 11.75
C ALA A 17 3.62 -3.75 12.00
N GLN A 18 4.74 -4.35 11.61
CA GLN A 18 6.07 -3.72 11.68
C GLN A 18 6.15 -2.48 10.79
N LEU A 19 5.75 -2.63 9.52
CA LEU A 19 5.71 -1.52 8.57
C LEU A 19 4.90 -0.32 9.08
N LEU A 20 3.70 -0.56 9.62
CA LEU A 20 2.82 0.49 10.13
C LEU A 20 3.27 1.05 11.48
N ALA A 21 4.11 0.34 12.22
CA ALA A 21 4.77 0.88 13.42
C ALA A 21 5.91 1.83 13.04
N GLU A 22 6.56 1.61 11.89
CA GLU A 22 7.64 2.47 11.37
C GLU A 22 7.08 3.72 10.68
N SER A 23 6.02 3.60 9.88
CA SER A 23 5.38 4.73 9.21
C SER A 23 3.95 4.44 8.79
N THR A 24 3.09 5.43 8.99
CA THR A 24 1.70 5.47 8.50
C THR A 24 1.52 6.44 7.33
N ILE A 25 2.62 6.97 6.77
CA ILE A 25 2.57 7.88 5.62
C ILE A 25 2.33 7.06 4.35
N CYS A 26 1.21 7.32 3.69
CA CYS A 26 0.83 6.61 2.48
C CYS A 26 1.78 6.95 1.32
N TRP A 27 2.51 5.96 0.80
CA TRP A 27 3.49 6.19 -0.26
C TRP A 27 2.88 6.61 -1.62
N ILE A 28 1.57 6.42 -1.78
CA ILE A 28 0.82 6.77 -3.01
C ILE A 28 0.35 8.22 -2.98
N CYS A 29 -0.05 8.75 -1.82
CA CYS A 29 -0.66 10.08 -1.73
C CYS A 29 0.08 11.06 -0.82
N GLY A 30 1.03 10.59 -0.02
CA GLY A 30 1.82 11.39 0.91
C GLY A 30 1.11 11.76 2.22
N HIS A 31 -0.15 11.38 2.42
CA HIS A 31 -0.90 11.69 3.64
C HIS A 31 -0.78 10.59 4.69
N ASP A 32 -0.88 10.98 5.95
CA ASP A 32 -0.86 10.06 7.09
C ASP A 32 -2.14 9.20 7.19
N GLY A 33 -2.11 8.20 8.07
CA GLY A 33 -3.25 7.32 8.38
C GLY A 33 -3.38 6.12 7.45
N ALA A 34 -2.28 5.69 6.81
CA ALA A 34 -2.24 4.42 6.10
C ALA A 34 -2.54 3.27 7.07
N ASP A 35 -3.36 2.32 6.63
CA ASP A 35 -3.79 1.18 7.43
C ASP A 35 -3.53 -0.15 6.73
N THR A 36 -2.96 -0.16 5.54
CA THR A 36 -2.61 -1.39 4.80
C THR A 36 -1.19 -1.34 4.29
N ALA A 37 -0.66 -2.50 3.90
CA ALA A 37 0.60 -2.60 3.18
C ALA A 37 0.29 -2.88 1.71
N ASP A 38 0.87 -2.06 0.84
CA ASP A 38 0.82 -2.19 -0.61
C ASP A 38 2.14 -2.75 -1.15
N HIS A 39 2.06 -3.56 -2.19
CA HIS A 39 3.22 -4.22 -2.80
C HIS A 39 3.79 -3.35 -3.92
N VAL A 40 5.00 -2.81 -3.77
CA VAL A 40 5.64 -1.93 -4.78
C VAL A 40 5.68 -2.60 -6.15
N ILE A 41 6.12 -3.84 -6.19
CA ILE A 41 5.98 -4.77 -7.31
C ILE A 41 4.74 -5.62 -7.02
N PRO A 42 3.66 -5.49 -7.81
CA PRO A 42 2.47 -6.29 -7.63
C PRO A 42 2.76 -7.79 -7.64
N LEU A 43 2.04 -8.54 -6.81
CA LEU A 43 2.15 -10.01 -6.74
C LEU A 43 1.81 -10.71 -8.07
N SER A 44 1.04 -10.06 -8.95
CA SER A 44 0.77 -10.56 -10.30
C SER A 44 1.97 -10.44 -11.24
N LEU A 45 2.93 -9.58 -10.91
CA LEU A 45 4.16 -9.34 -11.67
C LEU A 45 5.39 -9.97 -11.00
N GLY A 46 5.19 -10.90 -10.05
CA GLY A 46 6.26 -11.64 -9.40
C GLY A 46 6.88 -10.96 -8.18
N GLY A 47 6.28 -9.88 -7.66
CA GLY A 47 6.76 -9.26 -6.42
C GLY A 47 6.68 -10.20 -5.22
N ASP A 48 7.68 -10.13 -4.34
CA ASP A 48 7.72 -10.92 -3.11
C ASP A 48 6.68 -10.39 -2.10
N PRO A 49 5.82 -11.25 -1.52
CA PRO A 49 4.77 -10.83 -0.60
C PRO A 49 5.24 -10.31 0.76
N LEU A 50 6.45 -10.65 1.20
CA LEU A 50 6.98 -10.43 2.54
C LEU A 50 8.28 -9.62 2.56
N ALA A 51 8.94 -9.44 1.42
CA ALA A 51 10.12 -8.60 1.29
C ALA A 51 9.85 -7.18 1.81
N PRO A 52 10.59 -6.69 2.83
CA PRO A 52 10.37 -5.36 3.41
C PRO A 52 10.45 -4.22 2.38
N GLU A 53 11.38 -4.31 1.43
CA GLU A 53 11.55 -3.36 0.33
C GLU A 53 10.36 -3.32 -0.63
N ASN A 54 9.61 -4.43 -0.71
CA ASN A 54 8.42 -4.53 -1.55
C ASN A 54 7.15 -4.09 -0.82
N LEU A 55 7.19 -3.75 0.47
CA LEU A 55 6.04 -3.33 1.24
C LEU A 55 6.09 -1.83 1.55
N ARG A 56 5.01 -1.11 1.26
CA ARG A 56 4.88 0.31 1.58
C ARG A 56 3.52 0.63 2.22
N PRO A 57 3.43 1.58 3.17
CA PRO A 57 2.15 1.92 3.80
C PRO A 57 1.21 2.54 2.78
N ALA A 58 -0.05 2.09 2.72
CA ALA A 58 -1.06 2.69 1.87
C ALA A 58 -2.45 2.69 2.53
N HIS A 59 -3.29 3.67 2.18
CA HIS A 59 -4.69 3.67 2.58
C HIS A 59 -5.45 2.53 1.87
N GLY A 60 -6.06 1.68 2.68
CA GLY A 60 -6.90 0.58 2.24
C GLY A 60 -8.34 0.99 1.98
N VAL A 61 -9.27 0.10 2.31
CA VAL A 61 -10.71 0.26 2.05
C VAL A 61 -11.35 1.41 2.84
N ARG A 62 -10.78 1.78 3.99
CA ARG A 62 -11.21 2.95 4.79
C ARG A 62 -11.00 4.26 4.02
N GLY A 63 -10.01 4.30 3.13
CA GLY A 63 -9.67 5.48 2.36
C GLY A 63 -8.86 6.51 3.14
N CYS A 64 -8.34 7.50 2.40
CA CYS A 64 -7.61 8.63 2.95
C CYS A 64 -8.57 9.73 3.41
N ALA A 65 -8.41 10.23 4.64
CA ALA A 65 -9.22 11.34 5.16
C ALA A 65 -9.01 12.67 4.40
N VAL A 66 -7.85 12.86 3.76
CA VAL A 66 -7.50 14.11 3.08
C VAL A 66 -7.93 14.10 1.61
N CYS A 67 -7.63 13.02 0.88
CA CYS A 67 -7.93 12.95 -0.56
C CYS A 67 -9.15 12.06 -0.92
N GLY A 68 -9.78 11.41 0.06
CA GLY A 68 -10.95 10.54 -0.13
C GLY A 68 -10.69 9.22 -0.88
N ARG A 69 -9.47 8.98 -1.37
CA ARG A 69 -9.14 7.81 -2.19
C ARG A 69 -8.86 6.57 -1.36
N LYS A 70 -9.30 5.41 -1.86
CA LYS A 70 -8.83 4.08 -1.43
C LYS A 70 -7.52 3.76 -2.15
N CYS A 71 -6.44 4.45 -1.77
CA CYS A 71 -5.19 4.55 -2.54
C CYS A 71 -4.64 3.20 -3.03
N ASN A 72 -4.56 2.20 -2.16
CA ASN A 72 -4.07 0.86 -2.49
C ASN A 72 -4.95 0.22 -3.59
N SER A 73 -6.27 0.20 -3.37
CA SER A 73 -7.24 -0.33 -4.34
C SER A 73 -7.25 0.44 -5.66
N SER A 74 -7.12 1.77 -5.62
CA SER A 74 -7.10 2.63 -6.83
C SER A 74 -5.83 2.45 -7.67
N ARG A 75 -4.68 2.14 -7.03
CA ARG A 75 -3.44 1.82 -7.74
C ARG A 75 -3.57 0.47 -8.45
N GLY A 76 -4.02 -0.56 -7.75
CA GLY A 76 -4.11 -1.92 -8.30
C GLY A 76 -2.73 -2.45 -8.73
N ALA A 77 -2.67 -3.22 -9.81
CA ALA A 77 -1.42 -3.81 -10.30
C ALA A 77 -0.55 -2.87 -11.16
N LYS A 78 -0.73 -1.54 -11.03
CA LYS A 78 0.03 -0.56 -11.82
C LYS A 78 1.39 -0.32 -11.18
N MET A 79 2.45 -0.42 -11.98
CA MET A 79 3.82 -0.08 -11.55
C MET A 79 3.98 1.43 -11.36
N THR A 80 3.27 2.23 -12.16
CA THR A 80 3.29 3.69 -12.05
C THR A 80 2.42 4.14 -10.88
N LEU A 81 2.98 4.99 -10.02
CA LEU A 81 2.18 5.70 -9.03
C LEU A 81 1.27 6.73 -9.72
N PRO A 82 -0.01 6.82 -9.35
CA PRO A 82 -0.83 7.92 -9.81
C PRO A 82 -0.21 9.23 -9.32
N ALA A 83 -0.09 10.22 -10.22
CA ALA A 83 0.41 11.54 -9.86
C ALA A 83 -0.35 12.06 -8.63
N PRO A 84 0.33 12.64 -7.63
CA PRO A 84 -0.34 13.28 -6.53
C PRO A 84 -1.27 14.35 -7.12
N ARG A 85 -2.55 14.36 -6.71
CA ARG A 85 -3.43 15.48 -7.02
C ARG A 85 -2.95 16.66 -6.19
N ALA A 86 -2.01 17.44 -6.72
CA ALA A 86 -1.64 18.70 -6.14
C ALA A 86 -2.89 19.59 -6.16
N SER A 87 -3.34 20.03 -5.00
CA SER A 87 -4.45 20.98 -4.84
C SER A 87 -4.05 22.40 -5.24
N ARG A 88 -3.02 22.60 -6.05
CA ARG A 88 -2.51 23.93 -6.39
C ARG A 88 -2.55 24.17 -7.88
N ALA A 89 -3.60 24.86 -8.32
CA ALA A 89 -3.45 25.93 -9.28
C ALA A 89 -2.62 27.03 -8.57
N TRP A 90 -1.40 27.25 -9.05
CA TRP A 90 -0.69 28.51 -8.83
C TRP A 90 -0.90 29.35 -10.08
#